data_AF-A0A1Q9PCE2-F1
#
_entry.id   AF-A0A1Q9PCE2-F1
#
_cell.length_a   1.000
_cell.length_b   1.000
_cell.length_c   1.000
_cell.angle_alpha   90.00
_cell.angle_beta   90.00
_cell.angle_gamma   90.00
#
_symmetry.space_group_name_H-M   'P 1'
#
loop_
_entity.id
_entity.type
_entity.pdbx_description
1 polymer ?
#
loop_
_entity_poly.entity_id
_entity_poly.type
_entity_poly.pdbx_seq_one_letter_code
_entity_poly.pdbx_strand_id
1 'polypeptide(L)'
;MSGKQFTEEVLELMDDIRSIVDNVNWSSYSETRVRILVSQRVDELKHILGEIPDDVLMNSDEASLFFEKVLEKITLILTNLPQDKLPIQWYELELFRLRYASMYALQYGHAGELQITGSAHALANMLIGITTLDVKNLVVDWDHHEFHRRRKLVLNYLSSAYMFFFSLCDSLTQIYKHDLEYWMTEGIKASIQYIQYMDVFWNIRKNIELGKKIPKERNYSMYYATFAAIDYIITFLLELQRYLYRDDVHIETNNEVIDFTDPEKLLDSMDNLLKKGDEYVADLQSHIDEGFFNLNDNPLTDNDVSETIYELEVTKVFIKGLRYSYRVVIKETLTEVIKIEKEVMPGLWKYLDKYKHLMDNEEFINSQMADGIAGMLEEIIYYGGIIAEYTDDFSHFDRLEREYAYFFSKDGMKRYPKLNGLFVMFLTTMATRKEQYNKLEVYAYKLLNLSESSLYEPRNSFAFALTGNLILTIRKEISIEEFEKRIRNLHEKFYMSFTQKLNSEIEIYLATTLLVLNNKEASYDMRRLLSTEYYDPYSIFLPEFSKFAEMNSYGDVVYLPFNLQTDYVADVDIEPLDATIQKADETESITDVSDTLTD
;
A
#
# COMPACT_ATOMS: atom_id res chain seq x y z
N MET A 1 -25.77 -5.69 17.12
CA MET A 1 -26.70 -5.54 15.99
C MET A 1 -26.36 -6.61 14.96
N SER A 2 -27.31 -7.16 14.19
CA SER A 2 -26.96 -8.09 13.09
C SER A 2 -26.46 -7.30 11.87
N GLY A 3 -25.61 -7.88 11.02
CA GLY A 3 -25.08 -7.19 9.83
C GLY A 3 -26.17 -6.67 8.90
N LYS A 4 -27.26 -7.41 8.72
CA LYS A 4 -28.42 -6.95 7.93
C LYS A 4 -29.11 -5.72 8.52
N GLN A 5 -29.31 -5.69 9.84
CA GLN A 5 -29.93 -4.55 10.52
C GLN A 5 -29.02 -3.32 10.46
N PHE A 6 -27.70 -3.52 10.62
CA PHE A 6 -26.69 -2.47 10.44
C PHE A 6 -26.77 -1.85 9.03
N THR A 7 -26.79 -2.69 8.00
CA THR A 7 -26.85 -2.25 6.60
C THR A 7 -28.11 -1.43 6.30
N GLU A 8 -29.28 -1.89 6.75
CA GLU A 8 -30.55 -1.17 6.57
C GLU A 8 -30.52 0.20 7.28
N GLU A 9 -30.05 0.25 8.54
CA GLU A 9 -30.00 1.47 9.33
C GLU A 9 -29.04 2.52 8.74
N VAL A 10 -27.87 2.09 8.23
CA VAL A 10 -26.93 2.98 7.54
C VAL A 10 -27.54 3.56 6.27
N LEU A 11 -28.16 2.72 5.43
CA LEU A 11 -28.73 3.16 4.15
C LEU A 11 -29.92 4.11 4.35
N GLU A 12 -30.80 3.84 5.33
CA GLU A 12 -31.91 4.73 5.70
C GLU A 12 -31.40 6.09 6.18
N LEU A 13 -30.38 6.10 7.03
CA LEU A 13 -29.80 7.34 7.56
C LEU A 13 -29.16 8.19 6.44
N MET A 14 -28.55 7.55 5.45
CA MET A 14 -28.05 8.24 4.26
C MET A 14 -29.17 8.84 3.40
N ASP A 15 -30.28 8.14 3.24
CA ASP A 15 -31.45 8.66 2.53
C ASP A 15 -32.08 9.85 3.27
N ASP A 16 -32.08 9.83 4.60
CA ASP A 16 -32.48 10.95 5.45
C ASP A 16 -31.56 12.18 5.25
N ILE A 17 -30.23 11.97 5.29
CA ILE A 17 -29.25 13.05 5.05
C ILE A 17 -29.48 13.63 3.66
N ARG A 18 -29.59 12.78 2.64
CA ARG A 18 -29.84 13.19 1.25
C ARG A 18 -31.12 14.01 1.15
N SER A 19 -32.21 13.56 1.76
CA SER A 19 -33.48 14.29 1.78
C SER A 19 -33.31 15.70 2.37
N ILE A 20 -32.57 15.85 3.47
CA ILE A 20 -32.29 17.16 4.08
C ILE A 20 -31.47 18.05 3.12
N VAL A 21 -30.46 17.48 2.46
CA VAL A 21 -29.56 18.19 1.54
C VAL A 21 -30.25 18.60 0.24
N ASP A 22 -31.05 17.73 -0.37
CA ASP A 22 -31.83 18.04 -1.58
C ASP A 22 -32.85 19.17 -1.32
N ASN A 23 -33.28 19.34 -0.06
CA ASN A 23 -34.15 20.41 0.40
C ASN A 23 -33.44 21.74 0.70
N VAL A 24 -32.10 21.83 0.58
CA VAL A 24 -31.33 23.09 0.76
C VAL A 24 -31.76 24.18 -0.23
N ASN A 25 -32.27 23.77 -1.39
CA ASN A 25 -32.77 24.68 -2.43
C ASN A 25 -34.25 25.06 -2.26
N TRP A 26 -34.94 24.58 -1.22
CA TRP A 26 -36.34 24.91 -0.96
C TRP A 26 -36.42 26.16 -0.07
N SER A 27 -37.26 27.12 -0.47
CA SER A 27 -37.49 28.39 0.25
C SER A 27 -38.00 28.28 1.70
N SER A 28 -38.30 27.06 2.16
CA SER A 28 -38.89 26.74 3.46
C SER A 28 -37.88 26.45 4.58
N TYR A 29 -36.61 26.19 4.27
CA TYR A 29 -35.57 25.94 5.27
C TYR A 29 -34.51 27.03 5.26
N SER A 30 -34.29 27.68 6.41
CA SER A 30 -33.10 28.53 6.59
C SER A 30 -31.84 27.67 6.59
N GLU A 31 -30.73 28.15 6.02
CA GLU A 31 -29.41 27.51 6.02
C GLU A 31 -28.98 27.00 7.41
N THR A 32 -29.27 27.78 8.47
CA THR A 32 -28.99 27.38 9.87
C THR A 32 -29.74 26.11 10.29
N ARG A 33 -30.99 25.93 9.81
CA ARG A 33 -31.82 24.77 10.13
C ARG A 33 -31.33 23.53 9.40
N VAL A 34 -30.94 23.66 8.13
CA VAL A 34 -30.27 22.58 7.38
C VAL A 34 -29.00 22.16 8.11
N ARG A 35 -28.13 23.11 8.47
CA ARG A 35 -26.88 22.83 9.19
C ARG A 35 -27.11 21.99 10.44
N ILE A 36 -28.10 22.35 11.26
CA ILE A 36 -28.43 21.63 12.49
C ILE A 36 -28.88 20.19 12.17
N LEU A 37 -29.81 20.04 11.23
CA LEU A 37 -30.38 18.73 10.87
C LEU A 37 -29.33 17.80 10.24
N VAL A 38 -28.52 18.30 9.31
CA VAL A 38 -27.43 17.52 8.71
C VAL A 38 -26.41 17.13 9.77
N SER A 39 -26.02 18.05 10.67
CA SER A 39 -25.05 17.73 11.74
C SER A 39 -25.56 16.60 12.64
N GLN A 40 -26.83 16.64 13.04
CA GLN A 40 -27.43 15.60 13.87
C GLN A 40 -27.37 14.23 13.20
N ARG A 41 -27.77 14.16 11.92
CA ARG A 41 -27.75 12.89 11.17
C ARG A 41 -26.35 12.40 10.87
N VAL A 42 -25.39 13.29 10.59
CA VAL A 42 -23.98 12.93 10.41
C VAL A 42 -23.38 12.39 11.72
N ASP A 43 -23.74 12.95 12.87
CA ASP A 43 -23.26 12.45 14.16
C ASP A 43 -23.89 11.09 14.52
N GLU A 44 -25.17 10.87 14.20
CA GLU A 44 -25.82 9.55 14.29
C GLU A 44 -25.10 8.52 13.39
N LEU A 45 -24.76 8.93 12.16
CA LEU A 45 -24.05 8.08 11.21
C LEU A 45 -22.70 7.68 11.79
N LYS A 46 -21.89 8.64 12.26
CA LYS A 46 -20.60 8.35 12.92
C LYS A 46 -20.73 7.38 14.09
N HIS A 47 -21.82 7.46 14.86
CA HIS A 47 -22.02 6.57 16.00
C HIS A 47 -22.27 5.13 15.56
N ILE A 48 -23.16 4.91 14.59
CA ILE A 48 -23.47 3.57 14.05
C ILE A 48 -22.22 2.92 13.46
N LEU A 49 -21.45 3.70 12.70
CA LEU A 49 -20.25 3.21 12.01
C LEU A 49 -19.06 2.94 12.94
N GLY A 50 -19.12 3.40 14.19
CA GLY A 50 -18.12 3.07 15.20
C GLY A 50 -18.10 1.60 15.58
N GLU A 51 -19.13 0.84 15.21
CA GLU A 51 -19.32 -0.57 15.58
C GLU A 51 -19.78 -1.41 14.37
N ILE A 52 -18.98 -1.47 13.30
CA ILE A 52 -19.27 -2.31 12.13
C ILE A 52 -19.25 -3.79 12.55
N PRO A 53 -20.33 -4.56 12.39
CA PRO A 53 -20.35 -5.97 12.74
C PRO A 53 -19.37 -6.80 11.89
N ASP A 54 -18.69 -7.77 12.49
CA ASP A 54 -17.70 -8.63 11.81
C ASP A 54 -18.29 -9.39 10.61
N ASP A 55 -19.58 -9.74 10.65
CA ASP A 55 -20.30 -10.39 9.54
C ASP A 55 -20.51 -9.50 8.32
N VAL A 56 -20.44 -8.17 8.49
CA VAL A 56 -20.42 -7.18 7.37
C VAL A 56 -19.01 -7.03 6.80
N LEU A 57 -17.97 -7.30 7.59
CA LEU A 57 -16.57 -7.23 7.19
C LEU A 57 -16.06 -8.52 6.51
N MET A 58 -16.89 -9.56 6.44
CA MET A 58 -16.54 -10.79 5.72
C MET A 58 -16.70 -10.61 4.20
N ASN A 59 -15.63 -10.93 3.46
CA ASN A 59 -15.62 -10.90 2.00
C ASN A 59 -16.76 -11.77 1.43
N SER A 60 -17.76 -11.11 0.86
CA SER A 60 -18.93 -11.72 0.22
C SER A 60 -19.55 -10.76 -0.79
N ASP A 61 -20.26 -11.28 -1.79
CA ASP A 61 -20.98 -10.48 -2.80
C ASP A 61 -21.96 -9.48 -2.15
N GLU A 62 -22.60 -9.88 -1.04
CA GLU A 62 -23.57 -9.06 -0.31
C GLU A 62 -22.89 -7.87 0.40
N ALA A 63 -21.71 -8.09 0.97
CA ALA A 63 -20.92 -7.04 1.60
C ALA A 63 -20.36 -6.07 0.54
N SER A 64 -19.86 -6.59 -0.59
CA SER A 64 -19.41 -5.77 -1.72
C SER A 64 -20.50 -4.82 -2.23
N LEU A 65 -21.69 -5.35 -2.55
CA LEU A 65 -22.84 -4.55 -3.00
C LEU A 65 -23.28 -3.49 -1.98
N PHE A 66 -23.12 -3.77 -0.68
CA PHE A 66 -23.39 -2.80 0.37
C PHE A 66 -22.40 -1.63 0.34
N PHE A 67 -21.10 -1.90 0.23
CA PHE A 67 -20.07 -0.86 0.12
C PHE A 67 -20.32 0.05 -1.08
N GLU A 68 -20.62 -0.53 -2.25
CA GLU A 68 -20.92 0.23 -3.47
C GLU A 68 -22.10 1.19 -3.28
N LYS A 69 -23.22 0.72 -2.71
CA LYS A 69 -24.41 1.54 -2.45
C LYS A 69 -24.14 2.68 -1.48
N VAL A 70 -23.33 2.45 -0.45
CA VAL A 70 -22.93 3.48 0.51
C VAL A 70 -22.10 4.55 -0.21
N LEU A 71 -21.11 4.16 -1.01
CA LEU A 71 -20.26 5.10 -1.77
C LEU A 71 -21.07 5.94 -2.78
N GLU A 72 -22.02 5.32 -3.49
CA GLU A 72 -22.94 6.02 -4.39
C GLU A 72 -23.77 7.08 -3.65
N LYS A 73 -24.37 6.71 -2.51
CA LYS A 73 -25.20 7.62 -1.72
C LYS A 73 -24.41 8.80 -1.17
N ILE A 74 -23.22 8.59 -0.62
CA ILE A 74 -22.39 9.70 -0.12
C ILE A 74 -22.03 10.65 -1.26
N THR A 75 -21.65 10.11 -2.41
CA THR A 75 -21.25 10.92 -3.57
C THR A 75 -22.39 11.82 -4.04
N LEU A 76 -23.62 11.30 -4.08
CA LEU A 76 -24.80 12.10 -4.37
C LEU A 76 -25.06 13.20 -3.32
N ILE A 77 -24.92 12.87 -2.02
CA ILE A 77 -25.07 13.85 -0.94
C ILE A 77 -24.05 14.99 -1.08
N LEU A 78 -22.77 14.66 -1.29
CA LEU A 78 -21.69 15.64 -1.38
C LEU A 78 -21.80 16.54 -2.61
N THR A 79 -22.31 16.00 -3.73
CA THR A 79 -22.57 16.78 -4.95
C THR A 79 -23.61 17.87 -4.72
N ASN A 80 -24.60 17.61 -3.87
CA ASN A 80 -25.69 18.54 -3.58
C ASN A 80 -25.43 19.41 -2.32
N LEU A 81 -24.39 19.12 -1.55
CA LEU A 81 -24.05 19.85 -0.35
C LEU A 81 -23.05 20.99 -0.67
N PRO A 82 -23.43 22.27 -0.54
CA PRO A 82 -22.53 23.39 -0.83
C PRO A 82 -21.38 23.46 0.18
N GLN A 83 -20.16 23.15 -0.26
CA GLN A 83 -18.95 23.12 0.57
C GLN A 83 -18.61 24.49 1.19
N ASP A 84 -18.88 25.59 0.50
CA ASP A 84 -18.64 26.96 0.95
C ASP A 84 -19.56 27.36 2.12
N LYS A 85 -20.80 26.87 2.12
CA LYS A 85 -21.83 27.19 3.13
C LYS A 85 -21.81 26.22 4.32
N LEU A 86 -21.56 24.95 4.05
CA LEU A 86 -21.58 23.87 5.05
C LEU A 86 -20.25 23.10 5.08
N PRO A 87 -19.09 23.80 5.24
CA PRO A 87 -17.78 23.17 5.09
C PRO A 87 -17.60 22.02 6.08
N ILE A 88 -17.97 22.22 7.34
CA ILE A 88 -17.77 21.21 8.39
C ILE A 88 -18.49 19.89 8.05
N GLN A 89 -19.77 19.95 7.69
CA GLN A 89 -20.58 18.76 7.37
C GLN A 89 -20.07 18.10 6.09
N TRP A 90 -19.66 18.91 5.13
CA TRP A 90 -19.08 18.44 3.87
C TRP A 90 -17.81 17.63 4.11
N TYR A 91 -16.84 18.17 4.87
CA TYR A 91 -15.60 17.44 5.17
C TYR A 91 -15.81 16.22 6.06
N GLU A 92 -16.81 16.23 6.96
CA GLU A 92 -17.14 15.05 7.77
C GLU A 92 -17.70 13.89 6.93
N LEU A 93 -18.52 14.19 5.92
CA LEU A 93 -19.03 13.20 4.97
C LEU A 93 -17.95 12.75 3.97
N GLU A 94 -17.06 13.63 3.55
CA GLU A 94 -15.96 13.24 2.66
C GLU A 94 -14.92 12.38 3.38
N LEU A 95 -14.62 12.69 4.64
CA LEU A 95 -13.83 11.81 5.52
C LEU A 95 -14.42 10.40 5.58
N PHE A 96 -15.75 10.31 5.65
CA PHE A 96 -16.45 9.05 5.64
C PHE A 96 -16.26 8.32 4.29
N ARG A 97 -16.45 9.03 3.17
CA ARG A 97 -16.25 8.47 1.82
C ARG A 97 -14.84 7.93 1.62
N LEU A 98 -13.81 8.70 1.98
CA LEU A 98 -12.40 8.31 1.83
C LEU A 98 -12.07 7.04 2.61
N ARG A 99 -12.50 6.96 3.87
CA ARG A 99 -12.27 5.76 4.71
C ARG A 99 -12.97 4.53 4.17
N TYR A 100 -14.23 4.67 3.76
CA TYR A 100 -15.00 3.57 3.19
C TYR A 100 -14.44 3.09 1.86
N ALA A 101 -14.02 4.01 1.00
CA ALA A 101 -13.38 3.68 -0.27
C ALA A 101 -12.02 2.98 -0.06
N SER A 102 -11.24 3.42 0.94
CA SER A 102 -9.98 2.77 1.32
C SER A 102 -10.21 1.35 1.83
N MET A 103 -11.19 1.15 2.71
CA MET A 103 -11.55 -0.18 3.22
C MET A 103 -11.99 -1.11 2.09
N TYR A 104 -12.84 -0.62 1.18
CA TYR A 104 -13.29 -1.37 0.03
C TYR A 104 -12.12 -1.76 -0.89
N ALA A 105 -11.22 -0.81 -1.18
CA ALA A 105 -10.02 -1.06 -1.98
C ALA A 105 -9.11 -2.12 -1.33
N LEU A 106 -8.86 -2.03 -0.01
CA LEU A 106 -8.00 -2.98 0.70
C LEU A 106 -8.63 -4.39 0.78
N GLN A 107 -9.91 -4.49 1.12
CA GLN A 107 -10.59 -5.78 1.31
C GLN A 107 -10.78 -6.54 -0.01
N TYR A 108 -11.17 -5.83 -1.08
CA TYR A 108 -11.56 -6.45 -2.35
C TYR A 108 -10.48 -6.32 -3.44
N GLY A 109 -9.50 -5.42 -3.27
CA GLY A 109 -8.32 -5.26 -4.12
C GLY A 109 -7.38 -6.46 -4.06
N HIS A 110 -6.99 -6.84 -2.86
CA HIS A 110 -6.10 -8.00 -2.63
C HIS A 110 -6.81 -9.36 -2.82
N ALA A 111 -8.14 -9.41 -2.69
CA ALA A 111 -8.92 -10.67 -2.73
C ALA A 111 -9.25 -11.22 -4.13
N GLY A 112 -8.88 -10.52 -5.21
CA GLY A 112 -9.14 -11.01 -6.57
C GLY A 112 -10.43 -10.54 -7.23
N GLU A 113 -11.42 -10.04 -6.47
CA GLU A 113 -12.67 -9.54 -7.05
C GLU A 113 -12.50 -8.22 -7.82
N LEU A 114 -11.58 -7.36 -7.38
CA LEU A 114 -11.16 -6.18 -8.15
C LEU A 114 -10.04 -6.47 -9.17
N GLN A 115 -9.53 -7.71 -9.25
CA GLN A 115 -8.54 -8.13 -10.26
C GLN A 115 -9.17 -8.40 -11.64
N ILE A 116 -10.50 -8.35 -11.77
CA ILE A 116 -11.20 -8.44 -13.05
C ILE A 116 -11.45 -7.01 -13.54
N THR A 117 -11.06 -6.75 -14.78
CA THR A 117 -10.93 -5.46 -15.49
C THR A 117 -12.19 -4.54 -15.47
N GLY A 118 -13.32 -4.97 -14.90
CA GLY A 118 -14.54 -4.18 -14.72
C GLY A 118 -14.66 -3.42 -13.40
N SER A 119 -14.08 -3.92 -12.30
CA SER A 119 -14.33 -3.35 -10.97
C SER A 119 -13.34 -2.24 -10.60
N ALA A 120 -12.15 -2.21 -11.21
CA ALA A 120 -11.25 -1.05 -11.16
C ALA A 120 -11.86 0.19 -11.86
N HIS A 121 -12.65 -0.03 -12.92
CA HIS A 121 -13.49 1.01 -13.53
C HIS A 121 -14.67 1.40 -12.63
N ALA A 122 -15.29 0.46 -11.92
CA ALA A 122 -16.35 0.77 -10.96
C ALA A 122 -15.83 1.58 -9.76
N LEU A 123 -14.66 1.21 -9.22
CA LEU A 123 -13.93 2.01 -8.23
C LEU A 123 -13.62 3.36 -8.84
N ALA A 124 -12.82 3.45 -9.93
CA ALA A 124 -12.49 4.71 -10.60
C ALA A 124 -13.72 5.60 -10.87
N ASN A 125 -14.86 5.04 -11.31
CA ASN A 125 -16.14 5.76 -11.48
C ASN A 125 -16.77 6.24 -10.17
N MET A 126 -16.70 5.45 -9.09
CA MET A 126 -17.06 5.88 -7.73
C MET A 126 -16.11 6.96 -7.19
N LEU A 127 -14.87 7.02 -7.71
CA LEU A 127 -13.84 7.99 -7.33
C LEU A 127 -13.83 9.26 -8.22
N ILE A 128 -14.61 9.34 -9.31
CA ILE A 128 -14.70 10.52 -10.22
C ILE A 128 -15.02 11.83 -9.47
N GLY A 129 -15.57 11.76 -8.25
CA GLY A 129 -15.83 12.92 -7.41
C GLY A 129 -14.83 13.19 -6.27
N ILE A 130 -13.82 12.34 -6.04
CA ILE A 130 -12.80 12.58 -5.01
C ILE A 130 -11.75 13.51 -5.60
N THR A 131 -12.01 14.80 -5.44
CA THR A 131 -11.07 15.84 -5.79
C THR A 131 -10.19 16.13 -4.58
N THR A 132 -8.92 16.41 -4.79
CA THR A 132 -8.06 16.89 -3.71
C THR A 132 -8.43 18.32 -3.42
N LEU A 133 -9.11 18.48 -2.29
CA LEU A 133 -9.76 19.73 -1.95
C LEU A 133 -8.89 20.58 -1.05
N ASP A 134 -8.84 21.87 -1.37
CA ASP A 134 -8.16 22.89 -0.61
C ASP A 134 -8.79 23.02 0.78
N VAL A 135 -8.03 22.71 1.83
CA VAL A 135 -8.50 22.81 3.23
C VAL A 135 -8.48 24.24 3.77
N LYS A 136 -8.05 25.25 3.00
CA LYS A 136 -7.98 26.65 3.43
C LYS A 136 -9.28 27.16 4.04
N ASN A 137 -10.44 26.71 3.54
CA ASN A 137 -11.75 27.12 4.05
C ASN A 137 -12.05 26.62 5.48
N LEU A 138 -11.32 25.61 5.95
CA LEU A 138 -11.37 25.15 7.34
C LEU A 138 -10.37 25.88 8.25
N VAL A 139 -9.36 26.53 7.69
CA VAL A 139 -8.30 27.17 8.48
C VAL A 139 -8.84 28.45 9.10
N VAL A 140 -8.78 28.53 10.43
CA VAL A 140 -9.24 29.67 11.21
C VAL A 140 -8.19 30.05 12.24
N ASP A 141 -8.23 31.28 12.71
CA ASP A 141 -7.32 31.77 13.75
C ASP A 141 -7.47 30.98 15.06
N TRP A 142 -6.40 30.96 15.86
CA TRP A 142 -6.34 30.28 17.16
C TRP A 142 -7.46 30.68 18.14
N ASP A 143 -7.93 31.93 18.05
CA ASP A 143 -8.98 32.47 18.93
C ASP A 143 -10.40 32.18 18.43
N HIS A 144 -10.55 31.53 17.27
CA HIS A 144 -11.85 31.18 16.73
C HIS A 144 -12.50 30.04 17.55
N HIS A 145 -13.79 30.20 17.89
CA HIS A 145 -14.52 29.24 18.72
C HIS A 145 -14.58 27.80 18.16
N GLU A 146 -14.46 27.63 16.84
CA GLU A 146 -14.40 26.31 16.18
C GLU A 146 -12.98 25.81 15.87
N PHE A 147 -11.93 26.51 16.30
CA PHE A 147 -10.53 26.18 15.97
C PHE A 147 -10.20 24.70 16.20
N HIS A 148 -10.56 24.16 17.37
CA HIS A 148 -10.33 22.74 17.71
C HIS A 148 -11.01 21.75 16.76
N ARG A 149 -12.27 22.01 16.44
CA ARG A 149 -13.04 21.13 15.55
C ARG A 149 -12.46 21.19 14.14
N ARG A 150 -12.19 22.40 13.63
CA ARG A 150 -11.71 22.59 12.27
C ARG A 150 -10.29 22.08 12.06
N ARG A 151 -9.35 22.32 12.99
CA ARG A 151 -7.99 21.74 12.89
C ARG A 151 -8.02 20.21 12.85
N LYS A 152 -8.90 19.57 13.65
CA LYS A 152 -9.04 18.10 13.67
C LYS A 152 -9.57 17.60 12.33
N LEU A 153 -10.53 18.32 11.75
CA LEU A 153 -11.03 18.02 10.40
C LEU A 153 -9.93 18.19 9.35
N VAL A 154 -9.14 19.28 9.39
CA VAL A 154 -8.02 19.49 8.47
C VAL A 154 -7.03 18.32 8.51
N LEU A 155 -6.54 17.96 9.69
CA LEU A 155 -5.54 16.90 9.83
C LEU A 155 -6.11 15.53 9.45
N ASN A 156 -7.31 15.17 9.95
CA ASN A 156 -7.93 13.91 9.60
C ASN A 156 -8.22 13.81 8.10
N TYR A 157 -8.63 14.91 7.47
CA TYR A 157 -8.99 14.92 6.06
C TYR A 157 -7.77 14.69 5.18
N LEU A 158 -6.69 15.44 5.42
CA LEU A 158 -5.44 15.27 4.71
C LEU A 158 -4.86 13.85 4.93
N SER A 159 -4.99 13.32 6.15
CA SER A 159 -4.60 11.94 6.47
C SER A 159 -5.40 10.90 5.70
N SER A 160 -6.73 10.97 5.76
CA SER A 160 -7.59 10.06 4.99
C SER A 160 -7.36 10.19 3.47
N ALA A 161 -7.09 11.40 2.97
CA ALA A 161 -6.88 11.63 1.55
C ALA A 161 -5.60 10.96 1.04
N TYR A 162 -4.45 11.18 1.71
CA TYR A 162 -3.22 10.52 1.28
C TYR A 162 -3.33 9.00 1.47
N MET A 163 -3.88 8.50 2.59
CA MET A 163 -4.04 7.06 2.81
C MET A 163 -4.87 6.41 1.71
N PHE A 164 -5.95 7.08 1.31
CA PHE A 164 -6.83 6.62 0.25
C PHE A 164 -6.10 6.51 -1.10
N PHE A 165 -5.48 7.60 -1.59
CA PHE A 165 -4.82 7.58 -2.89
C PHE A 165 -3.71 6.53 -2.97
N PHE A 166 -3.00 6.30 -1.87
CA PHE A 166 -1.94 5.30 -1.83
C PHE A 166 -2.45 3.88 -1.66
N SER A 167 -3.54 3.69 -0.92
CA SER A 167 -4.22 2.40 -0.87
C SER A 167 -4.69 1.97 -2.25
N LEU A 168 -5.13 2.91 -3.11
CA LEU A 168 -5.45 2.58 -4.51
C LEU A 168 -4.22 2.11 -5.29
N CYS A 169 -3.10 2.82 -5.14
CA CYS A 169 -1.85 2.48 -5.83
C CYS A 169 -1.34 1.08 -5.45
N ASP A 170 -1.49 0.69 -4.17
CA ASP A 170 -1.02 -0.60 -3.65
C ASP A 170 -2.01 -1.76 -3.87
N SER A 171 -3.31 -1.49 -3.73
CA SER A 171 -4.34 -2.53 -3.78
C SER A 171 -4.72 -2.96 -5.20
N LEU A 172 -4.45 -2.13 -6.22
CA LEU A 172 -4.85 -2.39 -7.59
C LEU A 172 -3.70 -2.98 -8.42
N THR A 173 -3.94 -4.16 -8.99
CA THR A 173 -2.91 -4.91 -9.75
C THR A 173 -2.65 -4.32 -11.14
N GLN A 174 -3.62 -3.62 -11.72
CA GLN A 174 -3.52 -2.95 -13.02
C GLN A 174 -4.08 -1.54 -12.89
N ILE A 175 -3.21 -0.54 -13.06
CA ILE A 175 -3.59 0.88 -13.05
C ILE A 175 -3.05 1.51 -14.34
N TYR A 176 -3.84 2.37 -14.98
CA TYR A 176 -3.35 3.16 -16.11
C TYR A 176 -2.29 4.15 -15.63
N LYS A 177 -1.24 4.38 -16.43
CA LYS A 177 -0.13 5.28 -16.07
C LYS A 177 -0.62 6.65 -15.58
N HIS A 178 -1.54 7.26 -16.33
CA HIS A 178 -2.17 8.54 -15.98
C HIS A 178 -2.85 8.53 -14.60
N ASP A 179 -3.61 7.48 -14.29
CA ASP A 179 -4.36 7.40 -13.03
C ASP A 179 -3.40 7.21 -11.84
N LEU A 180 -2.37 6.39 -12.03
CA LEU A 180 -1.29 6.21 -11.06
C LEU A 180 -0.58 7.54 -10.78
N GLU A 181 -0.15 8.25 -11.83
CA GLU A 181 0.50 9.57 -11.72
C GLU A 181 -0.39 10.60 -11.01
N TYR A 182 -1.68 10.64 -11.35
CA TYR A 182 -2.66 11.50 -10.69
C TYR A 182 -2.80 11.16 -9.20
N TRP A 183 -3.08 9.90 -8.85
CA TRP A 183 -3.27 9.50 -7.45
C TRP A 183 -2.01 9.72 -6.61
N MET A 184 -0.83 9.38 -7.14
CA MET A 184 0.43 9.66 -6.44
C MET A 184 0.62 11.16 -6.21
N THR A 185 0.38 11.97 -7.24
CA THR A 185 0.48 13.44 -7.14
C THR A 185 -0.44 13.98 -6.06
N GLU A 186 -1.67 13.51 -6.01
CA GLU A 186 -2.67 13.99 -5.07
C GLU A 186 -2.40 13.54 -3.63
N GLY A 187 -1.97 12.30 -3.43
CA GLY A 187 -1.55 11.85 -2.10
C GLY A 187 -0.30 12.58 -1.59
N ILE A 188 0.65 12.91 -2.47
CA ILE A 188 1.85 13.70 -2.10
C ILE A 188 1.46 15.13 -1.73
N LYS A 189 0.60 15.78 -2.52
CA LYS A 189 0.06 17.11 -2.18
C LYS A 189 -0.64 17.10 -0.82
N ALA A 190 -1.42 16.07 -0.52
CA ALA A 190 -2.07 15.92 0.77
C ALA A 190 -1.06 15.73 1.92
N SER A 191 0.00 14.96 1.69
CA SER A 191 1.10 14.76 2.65
C SER A 191 1.85 16.06 2.95
N ILE A 192 2.23 16.83 1.92
CA ILE A 192 2.90 18.12 2.07
C ILE A 192 2.01 19.11 2.83
N GLN A 193 0.73 19.21 2.45
CA GLN A 193 -0.22 20.07 3.16
C GLN A 193 -0.39 19.62 4.62
N TYR A 194 -0.41 18.33 4.89
CA TYR A 194 -0.49 17.80 6.25
C TYR A 194 0.66 18.36 7.10
N ILE A 195 1.89 18.23 6.61
CA ILE A 195 3.10 18.72 7.30
C ILE A 195 3.05 20.24 7.48
N GLN A 196 2.63 20.99 6.46
CA GLN A 196 2.50 22.45 6.55
C GLN A 196 1.50 22.88 7.63
N TYR A 197 0.32 22.24 7.68
CA TYR A 197 -0.69 22.56 8.69
C TYR A 197 -0.29 22.03 10.07
N MET A 198 0.46 20.93 10.14
CA MET A 198 1.07 20.50 11.39
C MET A 198 1.97 21.59 11.98
N ASP A 199 2.88 22.17 11.19
CA ASP A 199 3.75 23.27 11.61
C ASP A 199 2.92 24.49 12.11
N VAL A 200 1.81 24.80 11.43
CA VAL A 200 0.91 25.90 11.84
C VAL A 200 0.23 25.61 13.19
N PHE A 201 -0.17 24.36 13.44
CA PHE A 201 -0.88 23.98 14.64
C PHE A 201 0.07 23.60 15.80
N TRP A 202 1.36 23.38 15.54
CA TRP A 202 2.36 22.97 16.52
C TRP A 202 2.76 24.13 17.44
N ASN A 203 1.99 24.33 18.50
CA ASN A 203 2.31 25.29 19.56
C ASN A 203 1.91 24.75 20.93
N ILE A 204 2.86 24.18 21.68
CA ILE A 204 2.60 23.52 22.97
C ILE A 204 1.92 24.47 23.96
N ARG A 205 2.41 25.70 24.11
CA ARG A 205 1.85 26.68 25.05
C ARG A 205 0.39 27.01 24.76
N LYS A 206 0.08 27.37 23.50
CA LYS A 206 -1.30 27.67 23.10
C LYS A 206 -2.21 26.44 23.22
N ASN A 207 -1.70 25.25 22.91
CA ASN A 207 -2.46 24.00 23.06
C ASN A 207 -2.80 23.69 24.53
N ILE A 208 -1.87 23.91 25.46
CA ILE A 208 -2.13 23.77 26.91
C ILE A 208 -3.16 24.80 27.38
N GLU A 209 -3.01 26.07 26.99
CA GLU A 209 -3.95 27.15 27.36
C GLU A 209 -5.37 26.88 26.87
N LEU A 210 -5.49 26.37 25.64
CA LEU A 210 -6.75 25.93 25.06
C LEU A 210 -7.35 24.73 25.81
N GLY A 211 -6.54 23.73 26.16
CA GLY A 211 -6.98 22.55 26.92
C GLY A 211 -7.54 22.88 28.30
N LYS A 212 -7.00 23.92 28.97
CA LYS A 212 -7.56 24.44 30.24
C LYS A 212 -8.97 25.00 30.11
N LYS A 213 -9.37 25.46 28.92
CA LYS A 213 -10.72 25.99 28.64
C LYS A 213 -11.74 24.90 28.30
N ILE A 214 -11.29 23.68 27.96
CA ILE A 214 -12.15 22.55 27.56
C ILE A 214 -11.81 21.32 28.42
N PRO A 215 -12.44 21.16 29.61
CA PRO A 215 -12.00 20.21 30.64
C PRO A 215 -12.16 18.72 30.31
N LYS A 216 -12.81 18.37 29.19
CA LYS A 216 -13.21 16.98 28.86
C LYS A 216 -12.32 16.28 27.84
N GLU A 217 -11.44 16.99 27.15
CA GLU A 217 -10.55 16.40 26.15
C GLU A 217 -9.11 16.64 26.59
N ARG A 218 -8.39 15.57 26.98
CA ARG A 218 -6.94 15.65 27.14
C ARG A 218 -6.36 15.99 25.77
N ASN A 219 -5.83 17.21 25.63
CA ASN A 219 -5.45 17.81 24.35
C ASN A 219 -4.15 17.20 23.75
N TYR A 220 -3.78 15.98 24.17
CA TYR A 220 -2.64 15.23 23.68
C TYR A 220 -2.93 14.50 22.36
N SER A 221 -4.21 14.33 22.00
CA SER A 221 -4.67 13.69 20.74
C SER A 221 -3.99 14.24 19.49
N MET A 222 -3.60 15.51 19.52
CA MET A 222 -2.85 16.16 18.45
C MET A 222 -1.43 15.62 18.27
N TYR A 223 -0.72 15.33 19.38
CA TYR A 223 0.65 14.81 19.33
C TYR A 223 0.69 13.41 18.72
N TYR A 224 -0.23 12.52 19.12
CA TYR A 224 -0.35 11.19 18.50
C TYR A 224 -0.70 11.28 17.01
N ALA A 225 -1.68 12.14 16.65
CA ALA A 225 -2.05 12.34 15.26
C ALA A 225 -0.85 12.81 14.41
N THR A 226 0.03 13.64 15.00
CA THR A 226 1.26 14.12 14.34
C THR A 226 2.20 12.97 14.03
N PHE A 227 2.53 12.16 15.04
CA PHE A 227 3.51 11.09 14.89
C PHE A 227 2.97 9.95 14.03
N ALA A 228 1.70 9.57 14.20
CA ALA A 228 1.06 8.56 13.37
C ALA A 228 1.03 9.00 11.90
N ALA A 229 0.74 10.28 11.62
CA ALA A 229 0.73 10.77 10.25
C ALA A 229 2.14 10.89 9.64
N ILE A 230 3.17 11.20 10.42
CA ILE A 230 4.56 11.12 9.94
C ILE A 230 4.91 9.68 9.58
N ASP A 231 4.55 8.72 10.44
CA ASP A 231 4.78 7.30 10.18
C ASP A 231 4.04 6.81 8.92
N TYR A 232 2.77 7.18 8.75
CA TYR A 232 2.01 6.87 7.54
C TYR A 232 2.56 7.55 6.29
N ILE A 233 2.97 8.82 6.36
CA ILE A 233 3.59 9.53 5.24
C ILE A 233 4.89 8.81 4.86
N ILE A 234 5.68 8.35 5.82
CA ILE A 234 6.93 7.65 5.52
C ILE A 234 6.66 6.24 5.00
N THR A 235 5.77 5.47 5.62
CA THR A 235 5.32 4.16 5.13
C THR A 235 4.85 4.28 3.69
N PHE A 236 4.13 5.33 3.37
CA PHE A 236 3.76 5.63 2.00
C PHE A 236 4.96 5.97 1.11
N LEU A 237 5.88 6.83 1.54
CA LEU A 237 7.07 7.12 0.75
C LEU A 237 7.89 5.83 0.54
N LEU A 238 7.91 4.90 1.50
CA LEU A 238 8.49 3.56 1.33
C LEU A 238 7.74 2.80 0.24
N GLU A 239 6.42 2.90 0.14
CA GLU A 239 5.66 2.32 -0.98
C GLU A 239 6.01 2.96 -2.33
N LEU A 240 6.32 4.26 -2.37
CA LEU A 240 6.81 4.91 -3.59
C LEU A 240 8.13 4.33 -4.10
N GLN A 241 8.89 3.63 -3.26
CA GLN A 241 10.11 2.96 -3.68
C GLN A 241 9.88 1.97 -4.84
N ARG A 242 8.67 1.40 -4.94
CA ARG A 242 8.30 0.46 -6.00
C ARG A 242 8.24 1.15 -7.37
N TYR A 243 8.19 2.49 -7.41
CA TYR A 243 8.14 3.31 -8.62
C TYR A 243 9.44 4.08 -8.92
N LEU A 244 10.41 4.10 -7.99
CA LEU A 244 11.68 4.84 -8.06
C LEU A 244 12.60 4.51 -9.24
N TYR A 245 12.37 3.39 -9.91
CA TYR A 245 13.22 2.88 -10.99
C TYR A 245 12.51 2.88 -12.34
N ARG A 246 11.31 3.50 -12.38
CA ARG A 246 10.61 3.76 -13.63
C ARG A 246 10.98 5.17 -14.08
N ASP A 247 11.63 5.26 -15.24
CA ASP A 247 12.23 6.50 -15.79
C ASP A 247 11.28 7.71 -15.99
N ASP A 248 9.98 7.61 -15.67
CA ASP A 248 8.98 8.57 -16.13
C ASP A 248 8.04 9.16 -15.07
N VAL A 249 8.11 8.81 -13.78
CA VAL A 249 7.16 9.40 -12.81
C VAL A 249 7.61 10.81 -12.39
N HIS A 250 6.97 11.84 -12.93
CA HIS A 250 7.24 13.24 -12.59
C HIS A 250 6.07 13.83 -11.83
N ILE A 251 6.29 14.24 -10.58
CA ILE A 251 5.25 14.82 -9.73
C ILE A 251 5.56 16.28 -9.45
N GLU A 252 4.80 17.14 -10.13
CA GLU A 252 4.81 18.57 -9.90
C GLU A 252 3.75 18.94 -8.86
N THR A 253 4.17 19.57 -7.77
CA THR A 253 3.27 20.26 -6.84
C THR A 253 3.44 21.77 -7.00
N ASN A 254 2.46 22.55 -6.52
CA ASN A 254 2.47 24.01 -6.66
C ASN A 254 3.69 24.70 -6.00
N ASN A 255 4.40 24.01 -5.09
CA ASN A 255 5.50 24.59 -4.31
C ASN A 255 6.80 23.76 -4.32
N GLU A 256 6.74 22.50 -4.76
CA GLU A 256 7.89 21.58 -4.81
C GLU A 256 7.76 20.64 -6.01
N VAL A 257 8.88 20.38 -6.69
CA VAL A 257 8.98 19.29 -7.65
C VAL A 257 9.62 18.12 -6.92
N ILE A 258 8.87 17.04 -6.73
CA ILE A 258 9.44 15.79 -6.23
C ILE A 258 9.71 14.93 -7.46
N ASP A 259 10.99 14.88 -7.80
CA ASP A 259 11.52 14.15 -8.94
C ASP A 259 11.83 12.71 -8.50
N PHE A 260 11.00 11.76 -8.94
CA PHE A 260 11.14 10.34 -8.62
C PHE A 260 12.18 9.63 -9.49
N THR A 261 12.78 10.33 -10.46
CA THR A 261 13.85 9.77 -11.30
C THR A 261 15.18 9.64 -10.55
N ASP A 262 15.32 10.28 -9.38
CA ASP A 262 16.48 10.16 -8.50
C ASP A 262 16.08 9.60 -7.12
N PRO A 263 16.24 8.29 -6.89
CA PRO A 263 15.94 7.63 -5.62
C PRO A 263 16.60 8.28 -4.39
N GLU A 264 17.78 8.87 -4.55
CA GLU A 264 18.48 9.51 -3.43
C GLU A 264 17.79 10.82 -3.02
N LYS A 265 17.17 11.57 -3.95
CA LYS A 265 16.38 12.77 -3.61
C LYS A 265 15.10 12.43 -2.85
N LEU A 266 14.42 11.33 -3.22
CA LEU A 266 13.26 10.85 -2.47
C LEU A 266 13.66 10.48 -1.04
N LEU A 267 14.73 9.70 -0.90
CA LEU A 267 15.25 9.29 0.39
C LEU A 267 15.71 10.48 1.23
N ASP A 268 16.29 11.52 0.62
CA ASP A 268 16.67 12.75 1.32
C ASP A 268 15.44 13.54 1.80
N SER A 269 14.35 13.52 1.02
CA SER A 269 13.08 14.11 1.43
C SER A 269 12.49 13.39 2.64
N MET A 270 12.54 12.04 2.65
CA MET A 270 12.12 11.23 3.79
C MET A 270 12.97 11.50 5.04
N ASP A 271 14.29 11.59 4.90
CA ASP A 271 15.20 11.93 6.00
C ASP A 271 14.88 13.31 6.61
N ASN A 272 14.54 14.29 5.76
CA ASN A 272 14.13 15.61 6.24
C ASN A 272 12.81 15.57 7.04
N LEU A 273 11.86 14.72 6.65
CA LEU A 273 10.62 14.51 7.43
C LEU A 273 10.88 13.84 8.77
N LEU A 274 11.73 12.81 8.78
CA LEU A 274 12.16 12.12 10.00
C LEU A 274 12.84 13.08 10.97
N LYS A 275 13.67 13.99 10.45
CA LYS A 275 14.31 15.03 11.25
C LYS A 275 13.30 16.02 11.86
N LYS A 276 12.23 16.38 11.15
CA LYS A 276 11.14 17.18 11.76
C LYS A 276 10.48 16.44 12.93
N GLY A 277 10.30 15.12 12.80
CA GLY A 277 9.85 14.27 13.90
C GLY A 277 10.74 14.42 15.15
N ASP A 278 12.06 14.40 14.97
CA ASP A 278 13.02 14.62 16.07
C ASP A 278 12.91 16.01 16.70
N GLU A 279 12.70 17.04 15.88
CA GLU A 279 12.50 18.41 16.35
C GLU A 279 11.24 18.51 17.23
N TYR A 280 10.15 17.85 16.86
CA TYR A 280 8.92 17.79 17.67
C TYR A 280 9.11 17.03 18.99
N VAL A 281 9.81 15.89 18.98
CA VAL A 281 10.13 15.15 20.22
C VAL A 281 11.00 16.00 21.15
N ALA A 282 12.02 16.67 20.60
CA ALA A 282 12.89 17.56 21.37
C ALA A 282 12.13 18.76 21.96
N ASP A 283 11.21 19.37 21.21
CA ASP A 283 10.38 20.48 21.67
C ASP A 283 9.44 20.03 22.82
N LEU A 284 8.82 18.85 22.72
CA LEU A 284 8.04 18.25 23.81
C LEU A 284 8.89 18.02 25.07
N GLN A 285 10.08 17.43 24.91
CA GLN A 285 10.99 17.18 26.03
C GLN A 285 11.42 18.48 26.72
N SER A 286 11.76 19.52 25.95
CA SER A 286 12.15 20.83 26.50
C SER A 286 11.04 21.43 27.36
N HIS A 287 9.78 21.35 26.92
CA HIS A 287 8.65 21.87 27.70
C HIS A 287 8.37 21.03 28.96
N ILE A 288 8.61 19.71 28.92
CA ILE A 288 8.55 18.85 30.11
C ILE A 288 9.61 19.27 31.13
N ASP A 289 10.85 19.47 30.69
CA ASP A 289 11.97 19.86 31.54
C ASP A 289 11.76 21.26 32.17
N GLU A 290 11.09 22.15 31.45
CA GLU A 290 10.66 23.47 31.95
C GLU A 290 9.46 23.43 32.92
N GLY A 291 8.86 22.26 33.13
CA GLY A 291 7.70 22.10 34.02
C GLY A 291 6.40 22.70 33.49
N PHE A 292 6.26 22.83 32.16
CA PHE A 292 5.01 23.33 31.54
C PHE A 292 3.83 22.39 31.74
N PHE A 293 4.10 21.09 31.84
CA PHE A 293 3.13 20.07 32.17
C PHE A 293 3.12 19.86 33.69
N ASN A 294 1.97 19.52 34.28
CA ASN A 294 1.94 19.21 35.73
C ASN A 294 2.87 18.02 36.01
N LEU A 295 3.45 17.96 37.23
CA LEU A 295 4.41 16.91 37.62
C LEU A 295 3.92 15.46 37.46
N ASN A 296 2.59 15.26 37.34
CA ASN A 296 1.98 13.94 37.11
C ASN A 296 1.56 13.70 35.65
N ASP A 297 1.66 14.71 34.77
CA ASP A 297 1.14 14.71 33.40
C ASP A 297 2.29 14.77 32.37
N ASN A 298 3.24 13.83 32.41
CA ASN A 298 4.29 13.74 31.40
C ASN A 298 3.75 13.06 30.12
N PRO A 299 3.54 13.79 29.00
CA PRO A 299 2.98 13.20 27.79
C PRO A 299 3.90 12.17 27.15
N LEU A 300 5.22 12.24 27.33
CA LEU A 300 6.14 11.24 26.78
C LEU A 300 6.04 9.90 27.52
N THR A 301 5.53 9.89 28.76
CA THR A 301 5.30 8.64 29.52
C THR A 301 3.94 8.01 29.22
N ASP A 302 3.10 8.66 28.43
CA ASP A 302 1.86 8.07 27.95
C ASP A 302 2.19 6.95 26.96
N ASN A 303 1.56 5.78 27.15
CA ASN A 303 1.88 4.58 26.38
C ASN A 303 1.74 4.82 24.88
N ASP A 304 0.70 5.53 24.47
CA ASP A 304 0.42 5.78 23.06
C ASP A 304 1.52 6.68 22.44
N VAL A 305 2.11 7.62 23.20
CA VAL A 305 3.15 8.55 22.71
C VAL A 305 4.48 7.82 22.65
N SER A 306 4.78 7.06 23.70
CA SER A 306 5.95 6.20 23.76
C SER A 306 5.97 5.21 22.59
N GLU A 307 4.80 4.66 22.23
CA GLU A 307 4.66 3.75 21.09
C GLU A 307 4.93 4.47 19.76
N THR A 308 4.37 5.66 19.54
CA THR A 308 4.60 6.35 18.27
C THR A 308 6.04 6.86 18.09
N ILE A 309 6.70 7.27 19.18
CA ILE A 309 8.14 7.59 19.13
C ILE A 309 8.95 6.36 18.76
N TYR A 310 8.55 5.21 19.27
CA TYR A 310 9.19 3.95 18.95
C TYR A 310 8.99 3.55 17.48
N GLU A 311 7.77 3.69 16.95
CA GLU A 311 7.48 3.52 15.52
C GLU A 311 8.32 4.45 14.65
N LEU A 312 8.43 5.74 15.02
CA LEU A 312 9.29 6.70 14.34
C LEU A 312 10.76 6.23 14.25
N GLU A 313 11.32 5.69 15.33
CA GLU A 313 12.69 5.16 15.35
C GLU A 313 12.87 3.94 14.43
N VAL A 314 11.88 3.06 14.37
CA VAL A 314 11.86 1.90 13.48
C VAL A 314 11.81 2.34 12.01
N THR A 315 10.99 3.34 11.74
CA THR A 315 10.83 3.91 10.40
C THR A 315 12.14 4.55 9.91
N LYS A 316 12.93 5.19 10.78
CA LYS A 316 14.30 5.64 10.44
C LYS A 316 15.22 4.48 10.04
N VAL A 317 15.11 3.35 10.75
CA VAL A 317 15.90 2.15 10.46
C VAL A 317 15.55 1.61 9.08
N PHE A 318 14.27 1.57 8.71
CA PHE A 318 13.83 1.17 7.37
C PHE A 318 14.38 2.07 6.27
N ILE A 319 14.29 3.38 6.42
CA ILE A 319 14.79 4.33 5.41
C ILE A 319 16.29 4.17 5.18
N LYS A 320 17.07 3.97 6.25
CA LYS A 320 18.49 3.62 6.12
C LYS A 320 18.69 2.31 5.36
N GLY A 321 17.91 1.29 5.70
CA GLY A 321 17.92 -0.01 5.02
C GLY A 321 17.72 0.10 3.53
N LEU A 322 16.70 0.84 3.10
CA LEU A 322 16.42 1.09 1.68
C LEU A 322 17.54 1.84 0.97
N ARG A 323 18.05 2.90 1.60
CA ARG A 323 19.16 3.69 1.04
C ARG A 323 20.39 2.82 0.81
N TYR A 324 20.73 1.97 1.78
CA TYR A 324 21.88 1.09 1.65
C TYR A 324 21.64 -0.03 0.66
N SER A 325 20.46 -0.66 0.64
CA SER A 325 20.15 -1.72 -0.31
C SER A 325 20.15 -1.21 -1.76
N TYR A 326 19.56 -0.04 -2.01
CA TYR A 326 19.65 0.64 -3.31
C TYR A 326 21.11 0.79 -3.78
N ARG A 327 21.98 1.27 -2.88
CA ARG A 327 23.40 1.45 -3.19
C ARG A 327 24.14 0.12 -3.33
N VAL A 328 23.74 -0.94 -2.64
CA VAL A 328 24.28 -2.29 -2.88
C VAL A 328 23.93 -2.75 -4.29
N VAL A 329 22.68 -2.60 -4.72
CA VAL A 329 22.22 -3.05 -6.05
C VAL A 329 22.88 -2.25 -7.18
N ILE A 330 22.97 -0.93 -7.06
CA ILE A 330 23.51 -0.09 -8.15
C ILE A 330 25.03 0.06 -8.10
N LYS A 331 25.60 0.18 -6.90
CA LYS A 331 27.04 0.50 -6.73
C LYS A 331 27.87 -0.74 -6.37
N GLU A 332 27.24 -1.89 -6.10
CA GLU A 332 27.87 -3.18 -5.77
C GLU A 332 28.93 -3.07 -4.66
N THR A 333 28.64 -2.34 -3.58
CA THR A 333 29.64 -2.03 -2.55
C THR A 333 29.45 -2.81 -1.24
N LEU A 334 30.50 -3.53 -0.82
CA LEU A 334 30.58 -4.19 0.50
C LEU A 334 30.44 -3.19 1.67
N THR A 335 30.86 -1.93 1.46
CA THR A 335 30.74 -0.88 2.48
C THR A 335 29.28 -0.65 2.91
N GLU A 336 28.33 -0.68 1.98
CA GLU A 336 26.91 -0.48 2.30
C GLU A 336 26.32 -1.73 2.95
N VAL A 337 26.77 -2.94 2.59
CA VAL A 337 26.42 -4.19 3.30
C VAL A 337 26.81 -4.12 4.78
N ILE A 338 28.02 -3.64 5.09
CA ILE A 338 28.48 -3.46 6.48
C ILE A 338 27.60 -2.44 7.23
N LYS A 339 27.07 -1.42 6.55
CA LYS A 339 26.15 -0.46 7.17
C LYS A 339 24.78 -1.07 7.44
N ILE A 340 24.27 -1.92 6.54
CA ILE A 340 23.04 -2.70 6.80
C ILE A 340 23.23 -3.54 8.07
N GLU A 341 24.32 -4.30 8.15
CA GLU A 341 24.61 -5.15 9.31
C GLU A 341 24.73 -4.36 10.62
N LYS A 342 25.37 -3.18 10.61
CA LYS A 342 25.70 -2.43 11.83
C LYS A 342 24.67 -1.38 12.24
N GLU A 343 23.92 -0.83 11.29
CA GLU A 343 22.98 0.27 11.55
C GLU A 343 21.52 -0.14 11.39
N VAL A 344 21.23 -1.12 10.52
CA VAL A 344 19.86 -1.50 10.18
C VAL A 344 19.41 -2.71 11.00
N MET A 345 20.14 -3.82 10.89
CA MET A 345 19.79 -5.08 11.56
C MET A 345 19.60 -4.93 13.08
N PRO A 346 20.45 -4.21 13.85
CA PRO A 346 20.25 -4.06 15.29
C PRO A 346 18.95 -3.32 15.64
N GLY A 347 18.52 -2.38 14.79
CA GLY A 347 17.27 -1.64 14.96
C GLY A 347 16.05 -2.55 14.77
N LEU A 348 16.04 -3.33 13.68
CA LEU A 348 14.97 -4.30 13.40
C LEU A 348 14.88 -5.38 14.48
N TRP A 349 16.02 -5.90 14.94
CA TRP A 349 16.04 -6.88 16.01
C TRP A 349 15.55 -6.33 17.34
N LYS A 350 15.95 -5.10 17.70
CA LYS A 350 15.42 -4.42 18.88
C LYS A 350 13.90 -4.28 18.81
N TYR A 351 13.37 -4.03 17.60
CA TYR A 351 11.93 -3.99 17.38
C TYR A 351 11.25 -5.30 17.77
N LEU A 352 11.69 -6.39 17.15
CA LEU A 352 11.09 -7.70 17.33
C LEU A 352 11.27 -8.25 18.75
N ASP A 353 12.40 -7.95 19.41
CA ASP A 353 12.67 -8.40 20.77
C ASP A 353 11.65 -7.83 21.78
N LYS A 354 11.13 -6.62 21.55
CA LYS A 354 10.08 -6.01 22.39
C LYS A 354 8.80 -6.84 22.42
N TYR A 355 8.39 -7.40 21.28
CA TYR A 355 7.12 -8.12 21.14
C TYR A 355 7.27 -9.64 21.18
N LYS A 356 8.49 -10.16 21.33
CA LYS A 356 8.77 -11.60 21.36
C LYS A 356 7.92 -12.36 22.37
N HIS A 357 7.66 -11.78 23.53
CA HIS A 357 6.83 -12.38 24.59
C HIS A 357 5.35 -12.59 24.18
N LEU A 358 4.84 -11.83 23.20
CA LEU A 358 3.47 -12.00 22.69
C LEU A 358 3.35 -13.25 21.80
N MET A 359 4.47 -13.70 21.23
CA MET A 359 4.52 -14.83 20.30
C MET A 359 4.46 -16.20 20.98
N ASP A 360 4.53 -16.22 22.32
CA ASP A 360 4.37 -17.45 23.11
C ASP A 360 2.90 -17.94 23.16
N ASN A 361 1.95 -17.13 22.66
CA ASN A 361 0.53 -17.46 22.57
C ASN A 361 0.17 -17.96 21.16
N GLU A 362 -0.44 -19.15 21.06
CA GLU A 362 -0.88 -19.74 19.79
C GLU A 362 -1.91 -18.88 19.04
N GLU A 363 -2.72 -18.07 19.74
CA GLU A 363 -3.68 -17.17 19.09
C GLU A 363 -3.01 -15.95 18.44
N PHE A 364 -1.77 -15.64 18.81
CA PHE A 364 -1.05 -14.47 18.33
C PHE A 364 -0.95 -14.42 16.80
N ILE A 365 -0.74 -15.58 16.16
CA ILE A 365 -0.52 -15.69 14.71
C ILE A 365 -1.73 -15.26 13.87
N ASN A 366 -2.90 -15.11 14.49
CA ASN A 366 -4.12 -14.63 13.83
C ASN A 366 -4.41 -13.14 14.13
N SER A 367 -3.49 -12.43 14.79
CA SER A 367 -3.66 -11.03 15.16
C SER A 367 -3.06 -10.06 14.14
N GLN A 368 -3.59 -8.83 14.09
CA GLN A 368 -3.03 -7.74 13.27
C GLN A 368 -1.57 -7.43 13.63
N MET A 369 -1.20 -7.61 14.91
CA MET A 369 0.18 -7.43 15.37
C MET A 369 1.11 -8.47 14.73
N ALA A 370 0.67 -9.71 14.57
CA ALA A 370 1.45 -10.73 13.88
C ALA A 370 1.61 -10.42 12.38
N ASP A 371 0.60 -9.81 11.75
CA ASP A 371 0.71 -9.36 10.36
C ASP A 371 1.79 -8.26 10.20
N GLY A 372 1.86 -7.29 11.13
CA GLY A 372 2.93 -6.28 11.14
C GLY A 372 4.32 -6.87 11.40
N ILE A 373 4.42 -7.85 12.31
CA ILE A 373 5.69 -8.56 12.56
C ILE A 373 6.12 -9.40 11.37
N ALA A 374 5.20 -10.06 10.68
CA ALA A 374 5.51 -10.82 9.48
C ALA A 374 6.17 -9.93 8.41
N GLY A 375 5.64 -8.71 8.19
CA GLY A 375 6.25 -7.73 7.29
C GLY A 375 7.68 -7.38 7.69
N MET A 376 7.96 -7.21 8.98
CA MET A 376 9.33 -6.94 9.43
C MET A 376 10.27 -8.15 9.31
N LEU A 377 9.75 -9.37 9.46
CA LEU A 377 10.53 -10.58 9.24
C LEU A 377 10.89 -10.74 7.75
N GLU A 378 10.03 -10.31 6.82
CA GLU A 378 10.35 -10.28 5.38
C GLU A 378 11.58 -9.38 5.10
N GLU A 379 11.62 -8.21 5.73
CA GLU A 379 12.74 -7.27 5.62
C GLU A 379 14.03 -7.82 6.23
N ILE A 380 13.95 -8.54 7.35
CA ILE A 380 15.12 -9.24 7.93
C ILE A 380 15.60 -10.36 7.02
N ILE A 381 14.71 -11.12 6.37
CA ILE A 381 15.10 -12.13 5.39
C ILE A 381 15.85 -11.47 4.23
N TYR A 382 15.35 -10.33 3.75
CA TYR A 382 15.98 -9.56 2.68
C TYR A 382 17.37 -9.04 3.09
N TYR A 383 17.48 -8.26 4.16
CA TYR A 383 18.77 -7.71 4.58
C TYR A 383 19.75 -8.79 5.05
N GLY A 384 19.25 -9.80 5.78
CA GLY A 384 20.04 -10.97 6.17
C GLY A 384 20.57 -11.72 4.95
N GLY A 385 19.79 -11.80 3.87
CA GLY A 385 20.20 -12.44 2.63
C GLY A 385 21.31 -11.68 1.91
N ILE A 386 21.20 -10.34 1.83
CA ILE A 386 22.29 -9.48 1.31
C ILE A 386 23.57 -9.73 2.10
N ILE A 387 23.49 -9.70 3.42
CA ILE A 387 24.65 -9.92 4.29
C ILE A 387 25.26 -11.30 4.02
N ALA A 388 24.43 -12.35 4.02
CA ALA A 388 24.89 -13.72 3.78
C ALA A 388 25.53 -13.91 2.40
N GLU A 389 24.99 -13.27 1.37
CA GLU A 389 25.52 -13.32 0.01
C GLU A 389 26.92 -12.70 -0.10
N TYR A 390 27.16 -11.57 0.56
CA TYR A 390 28.43 -10.84 0.46
C TYR A 390 29.47 -11.23 1.52
N THR A 391 29.04 -11.77 2.65
CA THR A 391 29.93 -12.01 3.81
C THR A 391 29.98 -13.47 4.27
N ASP A 392 29.14 -14.34 3.70
CA ASP A 392 28.94 -15.72 4.17
C ASP A 392 28.47 -15.83 5.64
N ASP A 393 27.92 -14.76 6.24
CA ASP A 393 27.31 -14.81 7.57
C ASP A 393 25.82 -15.17 7.52
N PHE A 394 25.44 -16.27 8.18
CA PHE A 394 24.07 -16.77 8.28
C PHE A 394 23.43 -16.55 9.66
N SER A 395 24.12 -15.83 10.56
CA SER A 395 23.71 -15.64 11.95
C SER A 395 22.30 -15.06 12.11
N HIS A 396 21.88 -14.21 11.18
CA HIS A 396 20.53 -13.63 11.15
C HIS A 396 19.44 -14.66 10.84
N PHE A 397 19.71 -15.60 9.94
CA PHE A 397 18.78 -16.68 9.62
C PHE A 397 18.70 -17.72 10.74
N ASP A 398 19.85 -18.07 11.33
CA ASP A 398 19.90 -18.94 12.51
C ASP A 398 19.07 -18.35 13.67
N ARG A 399 19.10 -17.01 13.82
CA ARG A 399 18.27 -16.31 14.80
C ARG A 399 16.78 -16.36 14.43
N LEU A 400 16.42 -16.11 13.16
CA LEU A 400 15.03 -16.21 12.68
C LEU A 400 14.42 -17.58 13.00
N GLU A 401 15.08 -18.66 12.57
CA GLU A 401 14.57 -20.03 12.78
C GLU A 401 14.48 -20.40 14.26
N ARG A 402 15.40 -19.91 15.10
CA ARG A 402 15.43 -20.23 16.53
C ARG A 402 14.41 -19.43 17.33
N GLU A 403 14.30 -18.14 17.08
CA GLU A 403 13.58 -17.20 17.94
C GLU A 403 12.18 -16.88 17.43
N TYR A 404 11.92 -17.08 16.14
CA TYR A 404 10.63 -16.81 15.48
C TYR A 404 10.07 -18.07 14.81
N ALA A 405 10.44 -19.25 15.32
CA ALA A 405 10.09 -20.57 14.78
C ALA A 405 8.60 -20.75 14.50
N TYR A 406 7.71 -20.08 15.25
CA TYR A 406 6.27 -20.20 15.08
C TYR A 406 5.77 -19.64 13.74
N PHE A 407 6.37 -18.56 13.23
CA PHE A 407 6.09 -18.02 11.88
C PHE A 407 6.52 -18.98 10.76
N PHE A 408 7.50 -19.84 11.04
CA PHE A 408 8.01 -20.87 10.13
C PHE A 408 7.45 -22.27 10.43
N SER A 409 6.46 -22.37 11.32
CA SER A 409 5.75 -23.61 11.61
C SER A 409 4.74 -23.94 10.51
N LYS A 410 4.08 -25.09 10.60
CA LYS A 410 3.02 -25.48 9.64
C LYS A 410 1.89 -24.46 9.59
N ASP A 411 1.49 -23.91 10.74
CA ASP A 411 0.41 -22.92 10.82
C ASP A 411 0.89 -21.56 10.29
N GLY A 412 2.12 -21.17 10.62
CA GLY A 412 2.74 -19.96 10.08
C GLY A 412 2.93 -19.98 8.57
N MET A 413 3.34 -21.12 8.00
CA MET A 413 3.42 -21.31 6.55
C MET A 413 2.07 -21.16 5.84
N LYS A 414 0.98 -21.57 6.51
CA LYS A 414 -0.37 -21.43 5.96
C LYS A 414 -0.87 -19.98 6.03
N ARG A 415 -0.56 -19.26 7.12
CA ARG A 415 -1.00 -17.87 7.34
C ARG A 415 -0.15 -16.84 6.58
N TYR A 416 1.16 -17.05 6.54
CA TYR A 416 2.15 -16.14 5.94
C TYR A 416 2.95 -16.85 4.83
N PRO A 417 2.29 -17.22 3.73
CA PRO A 417 2.92 -18.05 2.71
C PRO A 417 3.98 -17.26 1.91
N LYS A 418 3.82 -15.93 1.75
CA LYS A 418 4.82 -15.03 1.16
C LYS A 418 6.14 -15.06 1.94
N LEU A 419 6.11 -14.66 3.21
CA LEU A 419 7.25 -14.69 4.13
C LEU A 419 8.03 -16.01 4.06
N ASN A 420 7.29 -17.13 4.16
CA ASN A 420 7.89 -18.45 4.14
C ASN A 420 8.44 -18.83 2.76
N GLY A 421 7.76 -18.43 1.67
CA GLY A 421 8.21 -18.65 0.31
C GLY A 421 9.50 -17.91 0.01
N LEU A 422 9.59 -16.63 0.42
CA LEU A 422 10.80 -15.81 0.30
C LEU A 422 11.98 -16.41 1.08
N PHE A 423 11.73 -16.87 2.30
CA PHE A 423 12.74 -17.58 3.10
C PHE A 423 13.24 -18.85 2.39
N VAL A 424 12.34 -19.67 1.83
CA VAL A 424 12.73 -20.89 1.11
C VAL A 424 13.41 -20.59 -0.23
N MET A 425 13.03 -19.52 -0.93
CA MET A 425 13.71 -19.03 -2.14
C MET A 425 15.16 -18.67 -1.83
N PHE A 426 15.41 -17.91 -0.75
CA PHE A 426 16.77 -17.62 -0.29
C PHE A 426 17.57 -18.89 0.02
N LEU A 427 17.00 -19.82 0.80
CA LEU A 427 17.66 -21.09 1.12
C LEU A 427 17.98 -21.91 -0.14
N THR A 428 17.12 -21.84 -1.15
CA THR A 428 17.32 -22.48 -2.47
C THR A 428 18.52 -21.86 -3.18
N THR A 429 18.60 -20.54 -3.25
CA THR A 429 19.71 -19.80 -3.85
C THR A 429 21.04 -20.09 -3.19
N MET A 430 21.06 -20.13 -1.86
CA MET A 430 22.29 -20.48 -1.14
C MET A 430 22.70 -21.94 -1.35
N ALA A 431 21.72 -22.85 -1.41
CA ALA A 431 22.00 -24.26 -1.66
C ALA A 431 22.53 -24.52 -3.07
N THR A 432 22.05 -23.81 -4.09
CA THR A 432 22.60 -23.94 -5.46
C THR A 432 24.02 -23.39 -5.55
N ARG A 433 24.27 -22.21 -4.98
CA ARG A 433 25.60 -21.56 -4.98
C ARG A 433 26.66 -22.34 -4.21
N LYS A 434 26.29 -22.92 -3.06
CA LYS A 434 27.18 -23.75 -2.23
C LYS A 434 27.21 -25.22 -2.64
N GLU A 435 26.60 -25.56 -3.78
CA GLU A 435 26.56 -26.91 -4.33
C GLU A 435 25.95 -27.96 -3.35
N GLN A 436 25.03 -27.51 -2.48
CA GLN A 436 24.29 -28.34 -1.50
C GLN A 436 23.02 -28.93 -2.12
N TYR A 437 23.16 -29.59 -3.27
CA TYR A 437 22.04 -30.03 -4.11
C TYR A 437 21.13 -31.09 -3.47
N ASN A 438 21.58 -31.75 -2.41
CA ASN A 438 20.78 -32.70 -1.63
C ASN A 438 19.62 -32.04 -0.87
N LYS A 439 19.71 -30.74 -0.58
CA LYS A 439 18.64 -30.00 0.12
C LYS A 439 17.52 -29.52 -0.80
N LEU A 440 17.80 -29.39 -2.11
CA LEU A 440 16.90 -28.73 -3.06
C LEU A 440 15.56 -29.45 -3.22
N GLU A 441 15.51 -30.77 -3.09
CA GLU A 441 14.27 -31.54 -3.16
C GLU A 441 13.29 -31.15 -2.05
N VAL A 442 13.77 -31.01 -0.81
CA VAL A 442 12.96 -30.59 0.33
C VAL A 442 12.43 -29.18 0.11
N TYR A 443 13.27 -28.28 -0.41
CA TYR A 443 12.86 -26.90 -0.71
C TYR A 443 11.86 -26.82 -1.85
N ALA A 444 12.00 -27.65 -2.89
CA ALA A 444 11.05 -27.73 -3.99
C ALA A 444 9.65 -28.10 -3.50
N TYR A 445 9.51 -29.16 -2.69
CA TYR A 445 8.21 -29.54 -2.14
C TYR A 445 7.62 -28.47 -1.21
N LYS A 446 8.46 -27.77 -0.43
CA LYS A 446 8.02 -26.63 0.39
C LYS A 446 7.46 -25.50 -0.49
N LEU A 447 8.18 -25.12 -1.56
CA LEU A 447 7.74 -24.07 -2.49
C LEU A 447 6.43 -24.44 -3.19
N LEU A 448 6.26 -25.69 -3.59
CA LEU A 448 4.99 -26.16 -4.20
C LEU A 448 3.81 -26.03 -3.22
N ASN A 449 3.99 -26.44 -1.97
CA ASN A 449 2.95 -26.29 -0.94
C ASN A 449 2.63 -24.82 -0.63
N LEU A 450 3.65 -23.96 -0.59
CA LEU A 450 3.49 -22.51 -0.39
C LEU A 450 2.81 -21.84 -1.59
N SER A 451 3.08 -22.29 -2.82
CA SER A 451 2.36 -21.83 -4.01
C SER A 451 0.85 -22.11 -3.90
N GLU A 452 0.47 -23.31 -3.46
CA GLU A 452 -0.95 -23.66 -3.26
C GLU A 452 -1.62 -22.83 -2.17
N SER A 453 -0.83 -22.33 -1.21
CA SER A 453 -1.30 -21.46 -0.13
C SER A 453 -1.30 -19.97 -0.50
N SER A 454 -0.59 -19.57 -1.56
CA SER A 454 -0.42 -18.18 -2.01
C SER A 454 -1.36 -17.79 -3.16
N LEU A 455 -2.54 -18.41 -3.27
CA LEU A 455 -3.43 -18.20 -4.44
C LEU A 455 -3.91 -16.75 -4.61
N TYR A 456 -3.93 -15.98 -3.52
CA TYR A 456 -4.27 -14.55 -3.52
C TYR A 456 -3.08 -13.64 -3.86
N GLU A 457 -1.90 -14.23 -4.09
CA GLU A 457 -0.69 -13.56 -4.57
C GLU A 457 -0.20 -14.24 -5.85
N PRO A 458 -0.88 -14.05 -7.00
CA PRO A 458 -0.63 -14.80 -8.24
C PRO A 458 0.83 -14.86 -8.67
N ARG A 459 1.58 -13.75 -8.48
CA ARG A 459 3.01 -13.66 -8.82
C ARG A 459 3.87 -14.54 -7.92
N ASN A 460 3.70 -14.45 -6.60
CA ASN A 460 4.44 -15.27 -5.64
C ASN A 460 4.08 -16.75 -5.81
N SER A 461 2.80 -17.06 -5.98
CA SER A 461 2.36 -18.42 -6.30
C SER A 461 3.03 -18.96 -7.56
N PHE A 462 3.04 -18.19 -8.65
CA PHE A 462 3.70 -18.59 -9.89
C PHE A 462 5.21 -18.78 -9.71
N ALA A 463 5.91 -17.85 -9.05
CA ALA A 463 7.36 -17.93 -8.82
C ALA A 463 7.74 -19.15 -7.96
N PHE A 464 7.00 -19.43 -6.89
CA PHE A 464 7.23 -20.60 -6.04
C PHE A 464 6.95 -21.90 -6.79
N ALA A 465 5.86 -21.97 -7.55
CA ALA A 465 5.54 -23.13 -8.37
C ALA A 465 6.58 -23.38 -9.46
N LEU A 466 7.01 -22.33 -10.17
CA LEU A 466 8.01 -22.41 -11.21
C LEU A 466 9.32 -22.94 -10.65
N THR A 467 9.82 -22.34 -9.57
CA THR A 467 11.07 -22.75 -8.92
C THR A 467 10.99 -24.19 -8.43
N GLY A 468 9.92 -24.56 -7.73
CA GLY A 468 9.72 -25.91 -7.22
C GLY A 468 9.67 -26.96 -8.34
N ASN A 469 8.88 -26.73 -9.39
CA ASN A 469 8.79 -27.68 -10.51
C ASN A 469 10.08 -27.72 -11.34
N LEU A 470 10.80 -26.60 -11.51
CA LEU A 470 12.12 -26.59 -12.17
C LEU A 470 13.11 -27.50 -11.45
N ILE A 471 13.22 -27.38 -10.12
CA ILE A 471 14.10 -28.22 -9.32
C ILE A 471 13.75 -29.71 -9.48
N LEU A 472 12.46 -30.07 -9.37
CA LEU A 472 12.03 -31.46 -9.52
C LEU A 472 12.28 -32.01 -10.93
N THR A 473 12.15 -31.16 -11.96
CA THR A 473 12.43 -31.53 -13.36
C THR A 473 13.91 -31.77 -13.57
N ILE A 474 14.77 -30.84 -13.11
CA ILE A 474 16.22 -30.99 -13.20
C ILE A 474 16.69 -32.26 -12.47
N ARG A 475 16.06 -32.60 -11.34
CA ARG A 475 16.32 -33.85 -10.60
C ARG A 475 15.73 -35.11 -11.24
N LYS A 476 14.93 -34.97 -12.29
CA LYS A 476 14.21 -36.07 -12.97
C LYS A 476 13.17 -36.76 -12.07
N GLU A 477 12.65 -36.06 -11.07
CA GLU A 477 11.54 -36.52 -10.22
C GLU A 477 10.18 -36.39 -10.94
N ILE A 478 10.09 -35.43 -11.87
CA ILE A 478 8.94 -35.25 -12.78
C ILE A 478 9.43 -35.15 -14.23
N SER A 479 8.57 -35.48 -15.18
CA SER A 479 8.90 -35.35 -16.62
C SER A 479 8.78 -33.91 -17.11
N ILE A 480 9.40 -33.60 -18.25
CA ILE A 480 9.28 -32.27 -18.90
C ILE A 480 7.83 -32.00 -19.30
N GLU A 481 7.11 -33.02 -19.77
CA GLU A 481 5.68 -32.91 -20.10
C GLU A 481 4.82 -32.60 -18.86
N GLU A 482 5.18 -33.20 -17.71
CA GLU A 482 4.50 -32.91 -16.45
C GLU A 482 4.80 -31.49 -15.96
N PHE A 483 6.06 -31.04 -16.05
CA PHE A 483 6.45 -29.66 -15.79
C PHE A 483 5.65 -28.67 -16.64
N GLU A 484 5.62 -28.88 -17.96
CA GLU A 484 4.89 -28.01 -18.89
C GLU A 484 3.41 -27.95 -18.53
N LYS A 485 2.78 -29.10 -18.29
CA LYS A 485 1.36 -29.17 -17.94
C LYS A 485 1.06 -28.42 -16.64
N ARG A 486 1.87 -28.61 -15.59
CA ARG A 486 1.65 -27.97 -14.28
C ARG A 486 1.78 -26.45 -14.37
N ILE A 487 2.82 -25.96 -15.03
CA ILE A 487 3.08 -24.52 -15.12
C ILE A 487 2.10 -23.83 -16.09
N ARG A 488 1.74 -24.45 -17.22
CA ARG A 488 0.70 -23.90 -18.11
C ARG A 488 -0.65 -23.79 -17.43
N ASN A 489 -1.09 -24.84 -16.71
CA ASN A 489 -2.34 -24.79 -15.97
C ASN A 489 -2.36 -23.66 -14.93
N LEU A 490 -1.23 -23.43 -14.26
CA LEU A 490 -1.11 -22.35 -13.28
C LEU A 490 -1.08 -20.97 -13.95
N HIS A 491 -0.37 -20.83 -15.06
CA HIS A 491 -0.33 -19.61 -15.85
C HIS A 491 -1.73 -19.27 -16.40
N GLU A 492 -2.45 -20.23 -16.96
CA GLU A 492 -3.84 -20.06 -17.42
C GLU A 492 -4.77 -19.61 -16.29
N LYS A 493 -4.61 -20.19 -15.09
CA LYS A 493 -5.38 -19.80 -13.91
C LYS A 493 -5.16 -18.34 -13.52
N PHE A 494 -3.93 -17.84 -13.67
CA PHE A 494 -3.55 -16.47 -13.32
C PHE A 494 -3.45 -15.51 -14.51
N TYR A 495 -3.80 -15.96 -15.72
CA TYR A 495 -3.57 -15.21 -16.95
C TYR A 495 -4.20 -13.82 -16.90
N MET A 496 -5.42 -13.73 -16.37
CA MET A 496 -6.15 -12.46 -16.21
C MET A 496 -5.57 -11.55 -15.11
N SER A 497 -4.80 -12.11 -14.18
CA SER A 497 -4.15 -11.37 -13.08
C SER A 497 -2.80 -10.75 -13.48
N PHE A 498 -2.21 -11.17 -14.60
CA PHE A 498 -0.96 -10.63 -15.12
C PHE A 498 -1.21 -9.61 -16.24
N THR A 499 -0.26 -8.69 -16.46
CA THR A 499 -0.33 -7.78 -17.61
C THR A 499 -0.06 -8.53 -18.90
N GLN A 500 -0.51 -7.99 -20.04
CA GLN A 500 -0.24 -8.60 -21.35
C GLN A 500 1.27 -8.73 -21.62
N LYS A 501 2.05 -7.73 -21.18
CA LYS A 501 3.51 -7.74 -21.25
C LYS A 501 4.10 -8.90 -20.44
N LEU A 502 3.75 -8.99 -19.14
CA LEU A 502 4.21 -10.07 -18.26
C LEU A 502 3.78 -11.46 -18.77
N ASN A 503 2.55 -11.60 -19.26
CA ASN A 503 2.08 -12.84 -19.87
C ASN A 503 2.94 -13.25 -21.07
N SER A 504 3.26 -12.30 -21.95
CA SER A 504 4.12 -12.56 -23.11
C SER A 504 5.53 -12.98 -22.69
N GLU A 505 6.08 -12.34 -21.66
CA GLU A 505 7.40 -12.67 -21.11
C GLU A 505 7.45 -14.04 -20.45
N ILE A 506 6.42 -14.41 -19.70
CA ILE A 506 6.24 -15.75 -19.14
C ILE A 506 6.20 -16.78 -20.28
N GLU A 507 5.40 -16.57 -21.32
CA GLU A 507 5.30 -17.49 -22.45
C GLU A 507 6.65 -17.68 -23.18
N ILE A 508 7.34 -16.57 -23.45
CA ILE A 508 8.67 -16.57 -24.09
C ILE A 508 9.67 -17.35 -23.21
N TYR A 509 9.65 -17.13 -21.89
CA TYR A 509 10.53 -17.84 -20.96
C TYR A 509 10.22 -19.32 -20.87
N LEU A 510 8.95 -19.70 -20.76
CA LEU A 510 8.57 -21.10 -20.69
C LEU A 510 8.96 -21.82 -21.98
N ALA A 511 8.75 -21.20 -23.14
CA ALA A 511 9.17 -21.76 -24.43
C ALA A 511 10.69 -22.01 -24.49
N THR A 512 11.50 -21.02 -24.07
CA THR A 512 12.96 -21.14 -24.02
C THR A 512 13.42 -22.20 -23.03
N THR A 513 12.87 -22.20 -21.82
CA THR A 513 13.20 -23.16 -20.78
C THR A 513 12.89 -24.59 -21.23
N LEU A 514 11.76 -24.80 -21.89
CA LEU A 514 11.41 -26.11 -22.47
C LEU A 514 12.37 -26.53 -23.60
N LEU A 515 12.89 -25.60 -24.41
CA LEU A 515 13.94 -25.93 -25.39
C LEU A 515 15.22 -26.40 -24.70
N VAL A 516 15.67 -25.68 -23.67
CA VAL A 516 16.87 -26.02 -22.89
C VAL A 516 16.72 -27.36 -22.19
N LEU A 517 15.59 -27.61 -21.53
CA LEU A 517 15.30 -28.89 -20.88
C LEU A 517 15.26 -30.05 -21.89
N ASN A 518 14.94 -29.77 -23.15
CA ASN A 518 15.01 -30.74 -24.25
C ASN A 518 16.38 -30.82 -24.94
N ASN A 519 17.43 -30.22 -24.36
CA ASN A 519 18.79 -30.14 -24.92
C ASN A 519 18.82 -29.54 -26.34
N LYS A 520 17.92 -28.60 -26.62
CA LYS A 520 17.90 -27.82 -27.86
C LYS A 520 18.54 -26.47 -27.62
N GLU A 521 19.23 -25.97 -28.64
CA GLU A 521 19.77 -24.61 -28.62
C GLU A 521 18.62 -23.61 -28.53
N ALA A 522 18.70 -22.69 -27.59
CA ALA A 522 17.78 -21.58 -27.46
C ALA A 522 18.54 -20.27 -27.63
N SER A 523 18.09 -19.40 -28.54
CA SER A 523 18.59 -18.03 -28.64
C SER A 523 17.75 -17.15 -27.73
N TYR A 524 18.39 -16.39 -26.84
CA TYR A 524 17.66 -15.59 -25.87
C TYR A 524 18.32 -14.24 -25.63
N ASP A 525 17.52 -13.17 -25.66
CA ASP A 525 17.89 -11.86 -25.13
C ASP A 525 16.87 -11.42 -24.09
N MET A 526 17.04 -11.92 -22.86
CA MET A 526 16.30 -11.45 -21.69
C MET A 526 17.14 -10.56 -20.78
N ARG A 527 18.19 -9.93 -21.32
CA ARG A 527 18.99 -8.97 -20.56
C ARG A 527 18.15 -7.83 -19.99
N ARG A 528 16.99 -7.53 -20.59
CA ARG A 528 16.01 -6.58 -20.04
C ARG A 528 15.38 -7.05 -18.72
N LEU A 529 15.04 -8.33 -18.57
CA LEU A 529 14.48 -8.86 -17.31
C LEU A 529 15.51 -9.00 -16.19
N LEU A 530 16.78 -8.86 -16.55
CA LEU A 530 17.92 -8.81 -15.63
C LEU A 530 18.44 -7.38 -15.48
N SER A 531 17.77 -6.37 -16.07
CA SER A 531 18.19 -4.98 -15.93
C SER A 531 17.73 -4.42 -14.58
N THR A 532 18.57 -3.57 -14.00
CA THR A 532 18.30 -2.86 -12.74
C THR A 532 17.14 -1.85 -12.84
N GLU A 533 16.61 -1.61 -14.05
CA GLU A 533 15.43 -0.76 -14.30
C GLU A 533 14.15 -1.38 -13.67
N TYR A 534 14.15 -2.69 -13.41
CA TYR A 534 13.05 -3.39 -12.74
C TYR A 534 13.50 -3.82 -11.35
N TYR A 535 13.53 -2.89 -10.39
CA TYR A 535 13.88 -3.26 -9.01
C TYR A 535 12.82 -4.18 -8.41
N ASP A 536 13.28 -5.36 -8.02
CA ASP A 536 12.61 -6.25 -7.08
C ASP A 536 13.63 -6.58 -6.01
N PRO A 537 13.36 -6.29 -4.72
CA PRO A 537 14.27 -6.62 -3.64
C PRO A 537 14.66 -8.10 -3.66
N TYR A 538 13.85 -9.00 -4.19
CA TYR A 538 14.17 -10.43 -4.23
C TYR A 538 14.91 -10.88 -5.49
N SER A 539 15.17 -9.97 -6.45
CA SER A 539 15.95 -10.26 -7.66
C SER A 539 17.44 -10.50 -7.40
N ILE A 540 17.95 -10.21 -6.19
CA ILE A 540 19.30 -10.60 -5.77
C ILE A 540 19.39 -12.08 -5.38
N PHE A 541 18.26 -12.70 -4.99
CA PHE A 541 18.22 -14.10 -4.53
C PHE A 541 17.83 -15.07 -5.64
N LEU A 542 18.50 -15.01 -6.79
CA LEU A 542 18.22 -15.93 -7.89
C LEU A 542 18.97 -17.25 -7.73
N PRO A 543 18.27 -18.40 -7.73
CA PRO A 543 18.95 -19.68 -7.72
C PRO A 543 19.78 -19.89 -8.99
N GLU A 544 21.05 -20.23 -8.81
CA GLU A 544 21.94 -20.61 -9.92
C GLU A 544 21.68 -22.05 -10.37
N PHE A 545 20.72 -22.25 -11.28
CA PHE A 545 20.37 -23.59 -11.76
C PHE A 545 21.31 -24.14 -12.84
N SER A 546 22.11 -23.33 -13.53
CA SER A 546 22.98 -23.76 -14.63
C SER A 546 23.85 -24.96 -14.28
N LYS A 547 24.69 -24.85 -13.24
CA LYS A 547 25.55 -25.95 -12.78
C LYS A 547 24.75 -27.19 -12.35
N PHE A 548 23.64 -26.96 -11.65
CA PHE A 548 22.77 -28.03 -11.18
C PHE A 548 22.10 -28.79 -12.33
N ALA A 549 21.70 -28.08 -13.38
CA ALA A 549 21.11 -28.63 -14.60
C ALA A 549 22.13 -29.44 -15.41
N GLU A 550 23.34 -28.90 -15.59
CA GLU A 550 24.45 -29.57 -16.28
C GLU A 550 24.79 -30.92 -15.63
N MET A 551 24.87 -30.96 -14.29
CA MET A 551 25.11 -32.20 -13.54
C MET A 551 24.05 -33.28 -13.79
N ASN A 552 22.84 -32.87 -14.17
CA ASN A 552 21.72 -33.76 -14.46
C ASN A 552 21.48 -33.98 -15.97
N SER A 553 22.44 -33.60 -16.82
CA SER A 553 22.39 -33.76 -18.28
C SER A 553 21.33 -32.90 -18.98
N TYR A 554 21.00 -31.76 -18.37
CA TYR A 554 20.25 -30.69 -19.00
C TYR A 554 21.19 -29.58 -19.48
N GLY A 555 20.72 -28.74 -20.40
CA GLY A 555 21.45 -27.53 -20.83
C GLY A 555 21.48 -26.45 -19.74
N ASP A 556 21.99 -25.27 -20.12
CA ASP A 556 22.08 -24.10 -19.25
C ASP A 556 20.70 -23.53 -18.89
N VAL A 557 20.11 -24.03 -17.79
CA VAL A 557 18.82 -23.56 -17.29
C VAL A 557 19.02 -22.27 -16.50
N VAL A 558 18.62 -21.16 -17.12
CA VAL A 558 18.59 -19.84 -16.47
C VAL A 558 17.24 -19.65 -15.78
N TYR A 559 17.27 -19.29 -14.49
CA TYR A 559 16.08 -18.81 -13.79
C TYR A 559 15.88 -17.32 -14.06
N LEU A 560 14.64 -16.92 -14.35
CA LEU A 560 14.26 -15.50 -14.38
C LEU A 560 13.36 -15.17 -13.20
N PRO A 561 13.59 -14.04 -12.52
CA PRO A 561 12.69 -13.58 -11.47
C PRO A 561 11.36 -13.11 -12.08
N PHE A 562 10.30 -13.91 -11.95
CA PHE A 562 8.93 -13.43 -12.24
C PHE A 562 8.29 -12.71 -11.05
N ASN A 563 9.04 -12.58 -9.96
CA ASN A 563 8.72 -11.80 -8.78
C ASN A 563 8.84 -10.29 -8.99
N LEU A 564 9.30 -9.84 -10.17
CA LEU A 564 9.41 -8.41 -10.50
C LEU A 564 8.10 -7.67 -10.20
N GLN A 565 8.13 -6.80 -9.19
CA GLN A 565 6.97 -6.00 -8.81
C GLN A 565 6.55 -5.07 -9.97
N THR A 566 7.44 -4.68 -10.87
CA THR A 566 7.33 -3.45 -11.66
C THR A 566 6.59 -3.53 -13.00
N ASP A 567 5.63 -4.44 -13.20
CA ASP A 567 4.79 -4.46 -14.42
C ASP A 567 3.35 -3.91 -14.21
N TYR A 568 3.07 -3.21 -13.10
CA TYR A 568 1.75 -2.65 -12.71
C TYR A 568 1.05 -1.69 -13.70
N VAL A 569 1.72 -1.24 -14.76
CA VAL A 569 1.20 -0.19 -15.65
C VAL A 569 1.03 -0.75 -17.06
N ALA A 570 -0.20 -0.74 -17.55
CA ALA A 570 -0.45 -0.92 -18.96
C ALA A 570 -0.08 0.38 -19.68
N ASP A 571 1.00 0.36 -20.46
CA ASP A 571 1.22 1.39 -21.49
C ASP A 571 0.14 1.22 -22.54
N VAL A 572 -0.96 1.94 -22.35
CA VAL A 572 -1.93 2.16 -23.41
C VAL A 572 -1.87 3.65 -23.67
N ASP A 573 -1.27 4.04 -24.79
CA ASP A 573 -1.49 5.36 -25.39
C ASP A 573 -2.98 5.45 -25.73
N ILE A 574 -3.80 5.83 -24.74
CA ILE A 574 -5.17 6.21 -24.97
C ILE A 574 -5.09 7.67 -25.41
N GLU A 575 -5.22 7.91 -26.72
CA GLU A 575 -5.54 9.27 -27.19
C GLU A 575 -6.71 9.78 -26.33
N PRO A 576 -6.59 10.97 -25.70
CA PRO A 576 -7.60 11.47 -24.79
C PRO A 576 -8.98 11.36 -25.42
N LEU A 577 -9.93 10.80 -24.68
CA LEU A 577 -11.34 10.77 -25.09
C LEU A 577 -11.98 12.17 -25.00
N ASP A 578 -11.24 13.21 -25.36
CA ASP A 578 -11.65 14.61 -25.42
C ASP A 578 -11.68 15.07 -26.88
N ALA A 579 -12.60 14.51 -27.66
CA ALA A 579 -12.98 15.06 -28.97
C ALA A 579 -14.43 14.78 -29.41
N THR A 580 -15.25 14.07 -28.62
CA THR A 580 -16.57 13.63 -29.09
C THR A 580 -17.77 14.17 -28.30
N ILE A 581 -17.57 15.05 -27.33
CA ILE A 581 -18.66 15.77 -26.64
C ILE A 581 -18.45 17.29 -26.74
N GLN A 582 -18.12 17.77 -27.94
CA GLN A 582 -18.26 19.18 -28.33
C GLN A 582 -18.35 19.27 -29.86
N LYS A 583 -19.40 18.67 -30.43
CA LYS A 583 -19.89 18.88 -31.81
C LYS A 583 -21.26 18.24 -31.99
N ALA A 584 -22.21 18.63 -31.14
CA ALA A 584 -23.63 18.36 -31.36
C ALA A 584 -24.52 19.60 -31.16
N ASP A 585 -23.93 20.73 -30.77
CA ASP A 585 -24.61 22.02 -30.71
C ASP A 585 -23.75 23.06 -31.42
N GLU A 586 -23.88 23.13 -32.74
CA GLU A 586 -23.76 24.36 -33.53
C GLU A 586 -24.10 24.05 -34.98
N THR A 587 -25.07 24.80 -35.52
CA THR A 587 -25.51 24.88 -36.93
C THR A 587 -26.25 23.65 -37.49
N GLU A 588 -27.45 23.73 -38.06
CA GLU A 588 -28.06 24.85 -38.77
C GLU A 588 -29.56 24.59 -38.97
N SER A 589 -30.36 25.63 -38.74
CA SER A 589 -31.68 25.79 -39.31
C SER A 589 -31.60 25.76 -40.84
N ILE A 590 -32.23 24.77 -41.49
CA ILE A 590 -32.56 24.89 -42.91
C ILE A 590 -34.03 24.52 -43.10
N THR A 591 -34.83 25.58 -43.15
CA THR A 591 -36.09 25.68 -43.88
C THR A 591 -35.91 25.36 -45.37
N ASP A 592 -36.87 24.62 -45.91
CA ASP A 592 -37.32 24.57 -47.31
C ASP A 592 -36.28 24.51 -48.44
N VAL A 593 -36.31 23.40 -49.19
CA VAL A 593 -36.35 23.45 -50.67
C VAL A 593 -37.26 22.34 -51.20
N SER A 594 -38.46 22.73 -51.60
CA SER A 594 -39.24 22.11 -52.67
C SER A 594 -38.58 22.38 -54.03
N ASP A 595 -38.70 21.42 -54.96
CA ASP A 595 -38.51 21.56 -56.42
C ASP A 595 -37.04 21.80 -56.86
N THR A 596 -36.42 21.15 -57.85
CA THR A 596 -36.83 20.37 -59.04
C THR A 596 -35.54 19.76 -59.62
N LEU A 597 -35.49 18.47 -59.95
CA LEU A 597 -35.29 17.94 -61.32
C LEU A 597 -34.69 18.93 -62.33
N THR A 598 -33.44 18.75 -62.76
CA THR A 598 -33.04 18.14 -64.07
C THR A 598 -31.52 18.20 -64.28
N ASP A 599 -31.04 17.11 -64.89
CA ASP A 599 -29.74 16.81 -65.54
C ASP A 599 -28.48 16.56 -64.68
#